data_AF-K4HB52-F1
#
_entry.id   AF-K4HB52-F1
#
_cell.length_a   1.000
_cell.length_b   1.000
_cell.length_c   1.000
_cell.angle_alpha   90.00
_cell.angle_beta   90.00
_cell.angle_gamma   90.00
#
_symmetry.space_group_name_H-M   'P 1'
#
loop_
_entity.id
_entity.type
_entity.pdbx_description
1 polymer ?
#
loop_
_entity_poly.entity_id
_entity_poly.type
_entity_poly.pdbx_seq_one_letter_code
_entity_poly.pdbx_strand_id
1 'polypeptide(L)'
;GKEWLNSQSIPTYASTLTNQLLNKSGKARAKHSFEDVSFWWFKDKIEIFYPGPGHTQDNVVVWLPEKKILFGGCFVKPDGLGNLDDANVEAWPHSAEKLISKYGNAKIVVPSHSEIGDAS
;
A
#
# COMPACT_ATOMS: atom_id res chain seq x y z
N GLY A 1 -0.39 -11.56 -12.13
CA GLY A 1 -0.03 -12.22 -10.86
C GLY A 1 -1.23 -12.84 -10.16
N LYS A 2 -2.14 -12.01 -9.63
CA LYS A 2 -3.26 -12.46 -8.78
C LYS A 2 -4.18 -13.54 -9.37
N GLU A 3 -4.57 -13.40 -10.63
CA GLU A 3 -5.43 -14.39 -11.32
C GLU A 3 -4.79 -15.79 -11.35
N TRP A 4 -3.50 -15.85 -11.68
CA TRP A 4 -2.74 -17.09 -11.64
C TRP A 4 -2.62 -17.65 -10.21
N LEU A 5 -2.31 -16.82 -9.20
CA LEU A 5 -2.29 -17.27 -7.80
C LEU A 5 -3.65 -17.85 -7.37
N ASN A 6 -4.74 -17.21 -7.77
CA ASN A 6 -6.09 -17.69 -7.50
C ASN A 6 -6.36 -19.06 -8.14
N SER A 7 -5.87 -19.29 -9.37
CA SER A 7 -6.01 -20.57 -10.07
C SER A 7 -5.21 -21.69 -9.42
N GLN A 8 -4.13 -21.35 -8.70
CA GLN A 8 -3.33 -22.29 -7.90
C GLN A 8 -3.85 -22.46 -6.47
N SER A 9 -5.02 -21.90 -6.14
CA SER A 9 -5.58 -21.90 -4.78
C SER A 9 -4.67 -21.28 -3.71
N ILE A 10 -3.75 -20.39 -4.12
CA ILE A 10 -2.93 -19.61 -3.20
C ILE A 10 -3.77 -18.43 -2.68
N PRO A 11 -3.85 -18.20 -1.35
CA PRO A 11 -4.58 -17.07 -0.80
C PRO A 11 -4.06 -15.73 -1.30
N THR A 12 -4.95 -14.87 -1.77
CA THR A 12 -4.64 -13.50 -2.21
C THR A 12 -5.46 -12.50 -1.40
N TYR A 13 -4.83 -11.39 -1.04
CA TYR A 13 -5.42 -10.35 -0.18
C TYR A 13 -5.35 -8.99 -0.88
N ALA A 14 -6.38 -8.17 -0.70
CA ALA A 14 -6.42 -6.77 -1.11
C ALA A 14 -7.38 -6.01 -0.18
N SER A 15 -7.28 -4.68 -0.10
CA SER A 15 -8.32 -3.93 0.62
C SER A 15 -9.69 -4.12 -0.07
N THR A 16 -10.79 -3.96 0.65
CA THR A 16 -12.13 -4.00 0.03
C THR A 16 -12.23 -2.95 -1.08
N LEU A 17 -11.67 -1.75 -0.89
CA LEU A 17 -11.66 -0.70 -1.90
C LEU A 17 -10.87 -1.11 -3.15
N THR A 18 -9.70 -1.71 -2.99
CA THR A 18 -8.91 -2.27 -4.11
C THR A 18 -9.69 -3.32 -4.88
N ASN A 19 -10.37 -4.24 -4.17
CA ASN A 19 -11.21 -5.25 -4.81
C ASN A 19 -12.41 -4.64 -5.56
N GLN A 20 -12.98 -3.54 -5.06
CA GLN A 20 -14.03 -2.81 -5.77
C GLN A 20 -13.50 -2.16 -7.06
N LEU A 21 -12.32 -1.53 -7.03
CA LEU A 21 -11.69 -0.93 -8.21
C LEU A 21 -11.28 -1.99 -9.25
N LEU A 22 -10.78 -3.14 -8.79
CA LEU A 22 -10.50 -4.29 -9.67
C LEU A 22 -11.77 -4.77 -10.37
N ASN A 23 -12.88 -4.92 -9.65
CA ASN A 23 -14.15 -5.35 -10.23
C ASN A 23 -14.69 -4.34 -11.25
N LYS A 24 -14.63 -3.03 -10.91
CA LYS A 24 -15.04 -1.96 -11.82
C LYS A 24 -14.23 -1.92 -13.11
N SER A 25 -12.95 -2.27 -13.05
CA SER A 25 -12.05 -2.33 -14.21
C SER A 25 -12.05 -3.69 -14.93
N GLY A 26 -12.97 -4.60 -14.58
CA GLY A 26 -13.08 -5.93 -15.21
C GLY A 26 -11.92 -6.88 -14.88
N LYS A 27 -11.12 -6.59 -13.86
CA LYS A 27 -9.97 -7.40 -13.43
C LYS A 27 -10.38 -8.40 -12.35
N ALA A 28 -9.75 -9.57 -12.32
CA ALA A 28 -9.93 -10.54 -11.25
C ALA A 28 -9.68 -9.89 -9.87
N ARG A 29 -10.50 -10.24 -8.87
CA ARG A 29 -10.37 -9.81 -7.47
C ARG A 29 -9.40 -10.70 -6.67
N ALA A 30 -8.94 -10.20 -5.52
CA ALA A 30 -8.33 -11.04 -4.50
C ALA A 30 -9.40 -11.90 -3.82
N LYS A 31 -9.02 -13.10 -3.35
CA LYS A 31 -9.95 -14.02 -2.69
C LYS A 31 -10.36 -13.55 -1.29
N HIS A 32 -9.49 -12.81 -0.62
CA HIS A 32 -9.74 -12.24 0.70
C HIS A 32 -9.64 -10.72 0.64
N SER A 33 -10.42 -10.05 1.48
CA SER A 33 -10.34 -8.60 1.67
C SER A 33 -10.33 -8.19 3.13
N PHE A 34 -9.83 -6.98 3.36
CA PHE A 34 -9.83 -6.30 4.66
C PHE A 34 -10.32 -4.86 4.48
N GLU A 35 -10.90 -4.30 5.54
CA GLU A 35 -11.47 -2.94 5.55
C GLU A 35 -10.80 -2.03 6.58
N ASP A 36 -10.08 -2.61 7.53
CA ASP A 36 -9.42 -1.86 8.59
C ASP A 36 -8.34 -0.92 8.04
N VAL A 37 -8.24 0.26 8.65
CA VAL A 37 -7.16 1.23 8.37
C VAL A 37 -5.79 0.63 8.71
N SER A 38 -5.72 -0.23 9.72
CA SER A 38 -4.55 -1.01 10.10
C SER A 38 -4.98 -2.47 10.23
N PHE A 39 -4.38 -3.33 9.41
CA PHE A 39 -4.69 -4.74 9.32
C PHE A 39 -3.42 -5.57 9.53
N TRP A 40 -3.40 -6.38 10.57
CA TRP A 40 -2.31 -7.33 10.80
C TRP A 40 -2.52 -8.59 9.96
N TRP A 41 -1.88 -8.65 8.79
CA TRP A 41 -1.89 -9.88 7.99
C TRP A 41 -1.20 -11.03 8.71
N PHE A 42 -0.12 -10.71 9.43
CA PHE A 42 0.47 -11.60 10.41
C PHE A 42 0.76 -10.81 11.68
N LYS A 43 0.07 -11.17 12.77
CA LYS A 43 0.13 -10.46 14.04
C LYS A 43 1.59 -10.20 14.46
N ASP A 44 1.87 -8.94 14.78
CA ASP A 44 3.16 -8.42 15.22
C ASP A 44 4.34 -8.56 14.22
N LYS A 45 4.10 -9.04 12.98
CA LYS A 45 5.16 -9.19 11.96
C LYS A 45 4.89 -8.47 10.64
N ILE A 46 3.63 -8.43 10.20
CA ILE A 46 3.26 -7.79 8.93
C ILE A 46 1.96 -7.02 9.13
N GLU A 47 2.11 -5.69 9.18
CA GLU A 47 0.99 -4.75 9.22
C GLU A 47 0.78 -4.17 7.82
N ILE A 48 -0.49 -4.08 7.41
CA ILE A 48 -0.91 -3.32 6.23
C ILE A 48 -1.60 -2.06 6.75
N PHE A 49 -1.20 -0.90 6.24
CA PHE A 49 -1.75 0.38 6.69
C PHE A 49 -2.24 1.22 5.52
N TYR A 50 -3.42 1.82 5.71
CA TYR A 50 -4.02 2.77 4.78
C TYR A 50 -3.79 4.20 5.29
N PRO A 51 -2.85 4.97 4.71
CA PRO A 51 -2.62 6.36 5.11
C PRO A 51 -3.72 7.33 4.63
N GLY A 52 -4.59 6.87 3.74
CA GLY A 52 -5.54 7.68 2.97
C GLY A 52 -5.15 7.77 1.49
N PRO A 53 -5.97 8.48 0.68
CA PRO A 53 -5.75 8.59 -0.75
C PRO A 53 -4.44 9.30 -1.10
N GLY A 54 -3.78 8.86 -2.17
CA GLY A 54 -2.57 9.49 -2.69
C GLY A 54 -2.38 9.16 -4.15
N HIS A 55 -1.48 8.24 -4.48
CA HIS A 55 -1.28 7.77 -5.86
C HIS A 55 -2.55 7.14 -6.44
N THR A 56 -3.33 6.46 -5.61
CA THR A 56 -4.66 5.98 -5.94
C THR A 56 -5.59 6.17 -4.74
N GLN A 57 -6.89 5.98 -4.93
CA GLN A 57 -7.85 6.02 -3.81
C GLN A 57 -7.65 4.88 -2.79
N ASP A 58 -6.97 3.80 -3.18
CA ASP A 58 -6.90 2.54 -2.45
C ASP A 58 -5.47 2.12 -2.03
N ASN A 59 -4.48 2.99 -2.23
CA ASN A 59 -3.09 2.66 -1.92
C ASN A 59 -2.91 2.25 -0.46
N VAL A 60 -2.17 1.18 -0.20
CA VAL A 60 -1.75 0.79 1.15
C VAL A 60 -0.24 0.65 1.20
N VAL A 61 0.32 0.76 2.40
CA VAL A 61 1.73 0.45 2.68
C VAL A 61 1.80 -0.83 3.52
N VAL A 62 2.97 -1.49 3.50
CA VAL A 62 3.23 -2.66 4.34
C VAL A 62 4.39 -2.38 5.28
N TRP A 63 4.19 -2.64 6.56
CA TRP A 63 5.17 -2.40 7.62
C TRP A 63 5.63 -3.71 8.26
N LEU A 64 6.96 -3.85 8.40
CA LEU A 64 7.63 -4.96 9.07
C LEU A 64 8.31 -4.45 10.35
N PRO A 65 7.64 -4.52 11.52
CA PRO A 65 8.11 -3.88 12.75
C PRO A 65 9.45 -4.39 13.25
N GLU A 66 9.70 -5.71 13.19
CA GLU A 66 10.93 -6.33 13.69
C GLU A 66 12.20 -5.77 13.01
N LYS A 67 12.09 -5.43 11.72
CA LYS A 67 13.21 -4.90 10.92
C LYS A 67 13.11 -3.41 10.65
N LYS A 68 11.99 -2.79 11.03
CA LYS A 68 11.64 -1.39 10.72
C LYS A 68 11.69 -1.10 9.21
N ILE A 69 11.13 -2.00 8.41
CA ILE A 69 11.06 -1.86 6.95
C ILE A 69 9.66 -1.42 6.56
N LEU A 70 9.56 -0.35 5.77
CA LEU A 70 8.33 0.14 5.16
C LEU A 70 8.35 -0.12 3.66
N PHE A 71 7.48 -0.97 3.16
CA PHE A 71 7.16 -1.03 1.74
C PHE A 71 6.13 0.05 1.41
N GLY A 72 6.60 1.13 0.78
CA GLY A 72 5.81 2.31 0.45
C GLY A 72 4.99 2.18 -0.84
N GLY A 73 5.25 1.15 -1.64
CA GLY A 73 4.55 0.95 -2.90
C GLY A 73 4.72 2.14 -3.86
N CYS A 74 3.69 2.40 -4.65
CA CYS A 74 3.63 3.58 -5.53
C CYS A 74 3.23 4.87 -4.78
N PHE A 75 2.90 4.80 -3.49
CA PHE A 75 2.55 5.96 -2.67
C PHE A 75 3.79 6.79 -2.31
N VAL A 76 4.93 6.13 -2.05
CA VAL A 76 6.21 6.81 -1.82
C VAL A 76 6.87 7.15 -3.15
N LYS A 77 7.05 8.44 -3.41
CA LYS A 77 7.46 9.03 -4.70
C LYS A 77 8.46 10.18 -4.50
N PRO A 78 9.74 9.91 -4.22
CA PRO A 78 10.72 10.95 -3.90
C PRO A 78 11.09 11.84 -5.10
N ASP A 79 11.12 11.27 -6.31
CA ASP A 79 11.64 11.96 -7.52
C ASP A 79 10.53 12.57 -8.40
N GLY A 80 9.29 12.56 -7.92
CA GLY A 80 8.11 13.06 -8.63
C GLY A 80 6.91 12.11 -8.57
N LEU A 81 5.70 12.67 -8.59
CA LEU A 81 4.46 11.92 -8.32
C LEU A 81 4.10 10.88 -9.40
N GLY A 82 4.63 11.02 -10.62
CA GLY A 82 4.36 10.10 -11.74
C GLY A 82 2.97 10.31 -12.35
N ASN A 83 2.30 9.22 -12.74
CA ASN A 83 0.94 9.30 -13.29
C ASN A 83 -0.06 9.74 -12.20
N LEU A 84 -0.91 10.72 -12.53
CA LEU A 84 -1.92 11.32 -11.67
C LEU A 84 -3.37 10.98 -12.06
N ASP A 85 -3.60 10.17 -13.10
CA ASP A 85 -4.94 9.88 -13.62
C ASP A 85 -5.91 9.35 -12.54
N ASP A 86 -5.42 8.50 -11.64
CA ASP A 86 -6.19 7.92 -10.53
C ASP A 86 -5.85 8.55 -9.16
N ALA A 87 -4.97 9.56 -9.16
CA ALA A 87 -4.42 10.13 -7.94
C ALA A 87 -5.39 11.12 -7.28
N ASN A 88 -5.30 11.19 -5.95
CA ASN A 88 -5.92 12.25 -5.17
C ASN A 88 -4.84 13.23 -4.70
N VAL A 89 -4.47 14.16 -5.57
CA VAL A 89 -3.39 15.12 -5.30
C VAL A 89 -3.71 16.04 -4.13
N GLU A 90 -4.99 16.36 -3.89
CA GLU A 90 -5.42 17.19 -2.77
C GLU A 90 -5.25 16.49 -1.41
N ALA A 91 -5.57 15.19 -1.35
CA ALA A 91 -5.46 14.41 -0.11
C ALA A 91 -4.03 13.91 0.17
N TRP A 92 -3.20 13.74 -0.87
CA TRP A 92 -1.90 13.09 -0.77
C TRP A 92 -0.98 13.71 0.30
N PRO A 93 -0.82 15.04 0.42
CA PRO A 93 0.05 15.63 1.45
C PRO A 93 -0.35 15.21 2.86
N HIS A 94 -1.65 15.24 3.18
CA HIS A 94 -2.16 14.84 4.49
C HIS A 94 -1.99 13.34 4.75
N SER A 95 -2.16 12.51 3.72
CA SER A 95 -1.87 11.08 3.82
C SER A 95 -0.38 10.80 4.01
N ALA A 96 0.51 11.58 3.38
CA ALA A 96 1.95 11.46 3.59
C ALA A 96 2.34 11.85 5.02
N GLU A 97 1.77 12.91 5.57
CA GLU A 97 1.96 13.31 6.97
C GLU A 97 1.55 12.20 7.95
N LYS A 98 0.41 11.53 7.71
CA LYS A 98 -0.03 10.38 8.52
C LYS A 98 0.97 9.22 8.44
N LEU A 99 1.49 8.94 7.25
CA LEU A 99 2.48 7.90 7.04
C LEU A 99 3.78 8.20 7.81
N ILE A 100 4.29 9.43 7.68
CA ILE A 100 5.51 9.89 8.35
C ILE A 100 5.32 9.89 9.87
N SER A 101 4.18 10.39 10.36
CA SER A 101 3.89 10.39 11.80
C SER A 101 3.87 8.98 12.41
N LYS A 102 3.42 7.98 11.64
CA LYS A 102 3.32 6.59 12.12
C LYS A 102 4.61 5.80 11.97
N TYR A 103 5.32 5.97 10.85
CA TYR A 103 6.49 5.17 10.49
C TYR A 103 7.77 5.99 10.25
N GLY A 104 7.87 7.20 10.80
CA GLY A 104 9.08 8.04 10.72
C GLY A 104 10.31 7.45 11.42
N ASN A 105 10.17 6.29 12.07
CA ASN A 105 11.28 5.51 12.61
C ASN A 105 11.73 4.35 11.70
N ALA A 106 11.24 4.29 10.46
CA ALA A 106 11.66 3.30 9.47
C ALA A 106 13.17 3.39 9.23
N LYS A 107 13.83 2.23 9.19
CA LYS A 107 15.25 2.13 8.83
C LYS A 107 15.44 1.97 7.32
N ILE A 108 14.44 1.39 6.65
CA ILE A 108 14.45 1.11 5.22
C ILE A 108 13.06 1.46 4.68
N VAL A 109 13.02 2.24 3.62
CA VAL A 109 11.81 2.56 2.85
C VAL A 109 11.99 2.04 1.43
N VAL A 110 11.06 1.21 0.98
CA VAL A 110 11.09 0.57 -0.35
C VAL A 110 9.97 1.15 -1.21
N PRO A 111 10.25 2.14 -2.07
CA PRO A 111 9.32 2.61 -3.10
C PRO A 111 9.21 1.61 -4.25
N SER A 112 8.15 1.72 -5.08
CA SER A 112 7.99 0.84 -6.26
C SER A 112 8.81 1.25 -7.49
N HIS A 113 9.26 2.51 -7.57
CA HIS A 113 9.83 3.08 -8.80
C HIS A 113 11.07 3.97 -8.59
N SER A 114 11.67 3.94 -7.41
CA SER A 114 12.90 4.66 -7.07
C SER A 114 13.83 3.73 -6.30
N GLU A 115 15.05 4.18 -6.01
CA GLU A 115 15.98 3.41 -5.17
C GLU A 115 15.46 3.25 -3.72
N ILE A 116 15.97 2.23 -3.04
CA ILE A 116 15.68 2.00 -1.62
C ILE A 116 16.34 3.12 -0.80
N GLY A 117 15.58 3.70 0.12
CA GLY A 117 16.05 4.75 1.02
C GLY A 117 15.78 4.44 2.49
N ASP A 118 15.76 5.47 3.31
CA ASP A 118 15.39 5.43 4.73
C ASP A 118 14.31 6.49 5.02
N ALA A 119 14.15 6.89 6.29
CA ALA A 119 13.14 7.86 6.71
C ALA A 119 13.61 9.33 6.64
N SER A 120 14.83 9.61 6.16
CA SER A 120 15.39 10.96 6.08
C SER A 120 15.02 11.74 4.83
#